data_AF-V9DY72-F1
#
_entry.id   AF-V9DY72-F1
#
_cell.length_a   1.000
_cell.length_b   1.000
_cell.length_c   1.000
_cell.angle_alpha   90.00
_cell.angle_beta   90.00
_cell.angle_gamma   90.00
#
_symmetry.space_group_name_H-M   'P 1'
#
loop_
_entity.id
_entity.type
_entity.pdbx_description
1 polymer ?
#
loop_
_entity_poly.entity_id
_entity_poly.type
_entity_poly.pdbx_seq_one_letter_code
_entity_poly.pdbx_strand_id
1 'polypeptide(L)'
;MEYEHLARGLKTALLRDPHALDANNLATVANETVASWFHPFTPPQLDERRRKVREVGDVLQQFFDGQALNLIKKANFSAVEAVRLVLAYFPGFRDHAVYKGEQVHFYKRAQILVGDVWAAYGRRTSGIASFHDIGKLTMFADYRVPQVLRPESVLVYSSELAQLVDNKAEIPAGSEMELEIRAATIQAVELIHEQMIIKGHHLEVIELDWLLWQIGEDNKEHLLPYHRTWSIYY
;
A
#
# COMPACT_ATOMS: atom_id res chain seq x y z
N MET A 1 5.85 9.01 -13.36
CA MET A 1 6.28 9.43 -12.00
C MET A 1 6.37 8.14 -11.23
N GLU A 2 7.57 7.77 -10.81
CA GLU A 2 7.83 6.47 -10.19
C GLU A 2 7.78 6.57 -8.66
N TYR A 3 7.71 5.42 -8.00
CA TYR A 3 7.66 5.33 -6.54
C TYR A 3 8.82 6.08 -5.85
N GLU A 4 10.04 5.97 -6.38
CA GLU A 4 11.20 6.66 -5.83
C GLU A 4 11.08 8.18 -5.83
N HIS A 5 10.32 8.76 -6.77
CA HIS A 5 10.08 10.20 -6.83
C HIS A 5 9.19 10.65 -5.68
N LEU A 6 8.25 9.80 -5.25
CA LEU A 6 7.37 10.09 -4.11
C LEU A 6 8.17 10.16 -2.80
N ALA A 7 8.95 9.11 -2.51
CA ALA A 7 9.75 9.04 -1.29
C ALA A 7 10.81 10.16 -1.23
N ARG A 8 11.50 10.41 -2.34
CA ARG A 8 12.49 11.49 -2.45
C ARG A 8 11.87 12.87 -2.30
N GLY A 9 10.66 13.06 -2.86
CA GLY A 9 9.89 14.28 -2.75
C GLY A 9 9.56 14.66 -1.30
N LEU A 10 8.96 13.72 -0.56
CA LEU A 10 8.64 13.91 0.85
C LEU A 10 9.88 14.14 1.72
N LYS A 11 10.96 13.37 1.47
CA LYS A 11 12.26 13.61 2.15
C LYS A 11 12.77 15.02 1.89
N THR A 12 12.70 15.50 0.65
CA THR A 12 13.16 16.84 0.27
C THR A 12 12.30 17.92 0.93
N ALA A 13 10.99 17.71 1.04
CA ALA A 13 10.09 18.61 1.76
C ALA A 13 10.51 18.75 3.23
N LEU A 14 10.75 17.64 3.94
CA LEU A 14 11.20 17.64 5.34
C LEU A 14 12.59 18.24 5.53
N LEU A 15 13.51 18.05 4.58
CA LEU A 15 14.84 18.65 4.64
C LEU A 15 14.81 20.17 4.47
N ARG A 16 13.81 20.71 3.76
CA ARG A 16 13.61 22.16 3.58
C ARG A 16 12.86 22.77 4.75
N ASP A 17 11.86 22.07 5.24
CA ASP A 17 11.05 22.47 6.40
C ASP A 17 10.77 21.22 7.27
N PRO A 18 11.45 21.09 8.42
CA PRO A 18 11.25 19.97 9.34
C PRO A 18 9.80 19.82 9.83
N HIS A 19 9.00 20.89 9.76
CA HIS A 19 7.60 20.92 10.19
C HIS A 19 6.63 20.67 9.03
N ALA A 20 7.11 20.43 7.80
CA ALA A 20 6.26 20.30 6.61
C ALA A 20 5.18 19.22 6.74
N LEU A 21 5.43 18.19 7.54
CA LEU A 21 4.50 17.08 7.78
C LEU A 21 3.90 17.06 9.20
N ASP A 22 4.02 18.16 9.95
CA ASP A 22 3.33 18.30 11.23
C ASP A 22 1.81 18.33 11.00
N ALA A 23 1.05 17.76 11.92
CA ALA A 23 -0.38 17.52 11.72
C ALA A 23 -1.18 18.81 11.45
N ASN A 24 -0.84 19.92 12.10
CA ASN A 24 -1.41 21.25 11.85
C ASN A 24 -1.14 21.75 10.42
N ASN A 25 0.08 21.58 9.92
CA ASN A 25 0.46 21.98 8.57
C ASN A 25 -0.21 21.09 7.51
N LEU A 26 -0.31 19.78 7.78
CA LEU A 26 -1.02 18.84 6.91
C LEU A 26 -2.51 19.17 6.79
N ALA A 27 -3.17 19.51 7.90
CA ALA A 27 -4.60 19.85 7.93
C ALA A 27 -4.97 21.05 7.06
N THR A 28 -4.07 22.02 6.92
CA THR A 28 -4.31 23.24 6.14
C THR A 28 -3.61 23.26 4.78
N VAL A 29 -2.90 22.19 4.40
CA VAL A 29 -2.01 22.17 3.21
C VAL A 29 -2.76 22.54 1.92
N ALA A 30 -2.13 23.33 1.06
CA ALA A 30 -2.69 23.75 -0.22
C ALA A 30 -2.25 22.81 -1.37
N ASN A 31 -2.94 22.88 -2.52
CA ASN A 31 -2.59 22.04 -3.68
C ASN A 31 -1.18 22.37 -4.19
N GLU A 32 -0.79 23.64 -4.16
CA GLU A 32 0.50 24.15 -4.59
C GLU A 32 1.62 23.55 -3.74
N THR A 33 1.41 23.45 -2.43
CA THR A 33 2.35 22.82 -1.50
C THR A 33 2.48 21.33 -1.79
N VAL A 34 1.36 20.60 -1.91
CA VAL A 34 1.40 19.16 -2.23
C VAL A 34 2.06 18.91 -3.58
N ALA A 35 1.77 19.71 -4.60
CA ALA A 35 2.41 19.61 -5.92
C ALA A 35 3.92 19.88 -5.83
N SER A 36 4.33 20.88 -5.03
CA SER A 36 5.74 21.23 -4.84
C SER A 36 6.58 20.10 -4.24
N TRP A 37 5.97 19.23 -3.42
CA TRP A 37 6.66 18.07 -2.84
C TRP A 37 7.15 17.09 -3.91
N PHE A 38 6.55 17.07 -5.10
CA PHE A 38 6.83 16.09 -6.15
C PHE A 38 7.38 16.71 -7.44
N HIS A 39 7.76 18.00 -7.44
CA HIS A 39 8.36 18.67 -8.59
C HIS A 39 9.60 17.92 -9.13
N PRO A 40 9.77 17.75 -10.45
CA PRO A 40 9.01 18.35 -11.56
C PRO A 40 7.73 17.60 -11.95
N PHE A 41 7.36 16.54 -11.23
CA PHE A 41 6.15 15.77 -11.51
C PHE A 41 4.92 16.38 -10.83
N THR A 42 3.75 16.14 -11.42
CA THR A 42 2.46 16.45 -10.79
C THR A 42 1.77 15.13 -10.43
N PRO A 43 1.42 14.89 -9.15
CA PRO A 43 0.69 13.70 -8.77
C PRO A 43 -0.68 13.64 -9.45
N PRO A 44 -1.12 12.45 -9.90
CA PRO A 44 -2.48 12.30 -10.40
C PRO A 44 -3.49 12.53 -9.27
N GLN A 45 -4.66 13.08 -9.64
CA GLN A 45 -5.75 13.39 -8.71
C GLN A 45 -5.32 14.34 -7.57
N LEU A 46 -4.59 15.42 -7.89
CA LEU A 46 -3.99 16.32 -6.90
C LEU A 46 -4.96 16.80 -5.81
N ASP A 47 -6.19 17.18 -6.18
CA ASP A 47 -7.22 17.58 -5.21
C ASP A 47 -7.55 16.47 -4.20
N GLU A 48 -7.63 15.23 -4.67
CA GLU A 48 -7.87 14.06 -3.84
C GLU A 48 -6.63 13.72 -2.99
N ARG A 49 -5.42 13.86 -3.54
CA ARG A 49 -4.17 13.73 -2.76
C ARG A 49 -4.13 14.75 -1.62
N ARG A 50 -4.42 16.02 -1.90
CA ARG A 50 -4.54 17.07 -0.87
C ARG A 50 -5.60 16.69 0.16
N ARG A 51 -6.78 16.26 -0.26
CA ARG A 51 -7.86 15.85 0.66
C ARG A 51 -7.40 14.74 1.61
N LYS A 52 -6.66 13.74 1.11
CA LYS A 52 -6.10 12.66 1.94
C LYS A 52 -5.00 13.14 2.88
N VAL A 53 -4.15 14.06 2.44
CA VAL A 53 -3.14 14.65 3.31
C VAL A 53 -3.78 15.46 4.44
N ARG A 54 -4.82 16.24 4.14
CA ARG A 54 -5.59 16.96 5.17
C ARG A 54 -6.31 16.03 6.14
N GLU A 55 -6.92 14.95 5.62
CA GLU A 55 -7.52 13.88 6.45
C GLU A 55 -6.49 13.35 7.48
N VAL A 56 -5.23 13.15 7.07
CA VAL A 56 -4.18 12.74 8.00
C VAL A 56 -3.92 13.80 9.07
N GLY A 57 -3.75 15.06 8.67
CA GLY A 57 -3.51 16.17 9.61
C GLY A 57 -4.63 16.39 10.62
N ASP A 58 -5.88 16.38 10.15
CA ASP A 58 -7.07 16.59 10.98
C ASP A 58 -7.22 15.47 12.03
N VAL A 59 -7.12 14.22 11.59
CA VAL A 59 -7.28 13.05 12.46
C VAL A 59 -6.16 12.98 13.50
N LEU A 60 -4.91 13.25 13.11
CA LEU A 60 -3.79 13.24 14.04
C LEU A 60 -3.95 14.30 15.13
N GLN A 61 -4.36 15.52 14.77
CA GLN A 61 -4.63 16.58 15.75
C GLN A 61 -5.75 16.21 16.71
N GLN A 62 -6.86 15.68 16.17
CA GLN A 62 -8.05 15.44 16.97
C GLN A 62 -7.94 14.23 17.90
N PHE A 63 -7.21 13.18 17.50
CA PHE A 63 -7.26 11.88 18.18
C PHE A 63 -5.91 11.35 18.66
N PHE A 64 -4.80 11.97 18.27
CA PHE A 64 -3.44 11.44 18.51
C PHE A 64 -2.43 12.51 18.93
N ASP A 65 -2.88 13.64 19.47
CA ASP A 65 -2.05 14.77 19.92
C ASP A 65 -1.09 15.29 18.84
N GLY A 66 -1.52 15.24 17.58
CA GLY A 66 -0.73 15.64 16.41
C GLY A 66 0.41 14.66 16.05
N GLN A 67 0.56 13.53 16.73
CA GLN A 67 1.67 12.60 16.52
C GLN A 67 1.20 11.23 16.03
N ALA A 68 1.60 10.85 14.81
CA ALA A 68 1.33 9.51 14.25
C ALA A 68 1.87 8.38 15.14
N LEU A 69 2.96 8.63 15.87
CA LEU A 69 3.52 7.65 16.81
C LEU A 69 2.56 7.27 17.93
N ASN A 70 1.67 8.18 18.35
CA ASN A 70 0.69 7.87 19.39
C ASN A 70 -0.37 6.86 18.92
N LEU A 71 -0.69 6.84 17.61
CA LEU A 71 -1.50 5.77 17.02
C LEU A 71 -0.79 4.42 17.16
N ILE A 72 0.48 4.35 16.79
CA ILE A 72 1.28 3.11 16.87
C ILE A 72 1.41 2.63 18.31
N LYS A 73 1.65 3.52 19.28
CA LYS A 73 1.65 3.18 20.72
C LYS A 73 0.30 2.61 21.17
N LYS A 74 -0.81 3.20 20.71
CA LYS A 74 -2.16 2.76 21.04
C LYS A 74 -2.47 1.35 20.52
N ALA A 75 -1.77 0.92 19.46
CA ALA A 75 -1.88 -0.44 18.94
C ALA A 75 -1.25 -1.51 19.85
N ASN A 76 -0.53 -1.10 20.90
CA ASN A 76 0.03 -1.97 21.93
C ASN A 76 0.77 -3.19 21.37
N PHE A 77 1.71 -2.94 20.45
CA PHE A 77 2.53 -3.98 19.81
C PHE A 77 1.73 -5.02 19.00
N SER A 78 0.53 -4.71 18.52
CA SER A 78 -0.20 -5.52 17.53
C SER A 78 -0.32 -4.78 16.19
N ALA A 79 0.12 -5.44 15.11
CA ALA A 79 -0.03 -4.99 13.73
C ALA A 79 -1.50 -5.00 13.31
N VAL A 80 -2.25 -6.02 13.72
CA VAL A 80 -3.70 -6.11 13.44
C VAL A 80 -4.44 -4.96 14.10
N GLU A 81 -4.12 -4.65 15.36
CA GLU A 81 -4.71 -3.51 16.05
C GLU A 81 -4.29 -2.18 15.42
N ALA A 82 -3.05 -2.05 14.96
CA ALA A 82 -2.59 -0.86 14.24
C ALA A 82 -3.41 -0.64 12.95
N VAL A 83 -3.62 -1.70 12.15
CA VAL A 83 -4.49 -1.65 10.96
C VAL A 83 -5.92 -1.28 11.37
N ARG A 84 -6.47 -1.89 12.42
CA ARG A 84 -7.82 -1.59 12.91
C ARG A 84 -7.98 -0.12 13.31
N LEU A 85 -7.00 0.45 14.00
CA LEU A 85 -6.98 1.87 14.37
C LEU A 85 -6.91 2.76 13.12
N VAL A 86 -6.05 2.44 12.15
CA VAL A 86 -5.98 3.17 10.88
C VAL A 86 -7.34 3.18 10.18
N LEU A 87 -8.01 2.02 10.07
CA LEU A 87 -9.32 1.92 9.43
C LEU A 87 -10.44 2.64 10.20
N ALA A 88 -10.37 2.64 11.54
CA ALA A 88 -11.34 3.32 12.38
C ALA A 88 -11.30 4.84 12.17
N TYR A 89 -10.10 5.42 12.13
CA TYR A 89 -9.91 6.87 12.16
C TYR A 89 -9.68 7.51 10.78
N PHE A 90 -9.16 6.78 9.78
CA PHE A 90 -8.81 7.34 8.46
C PHE A 90 -9.64 6.68 7.35
N PRO A 91 -10.79 7.26 6.95
CA PRO A 91 -11.65 6.71 5.91
C PRO A 91 -10.93 6.45 4.57
N GLY A 92 -9.90 7.23 4.24
CA GLY A 92 -9.10 7.05 3.04
C GLY A 92 -8.25 5.80 2.96
N PHE A 93 -8.18 5.03 4.04
CA PHE A 93 -7.52 3.73 4.10
C PHE A 93 -8.48 2.54 4.01
N ARG A 94 -9.81 2.78 3.99
CA ARG A 94 -10.85 1.75 3.95
C ARG A 94 -11.02 1.16 2.55
N ASP A 95 -9.99 0.48 2.06
CA ASP A 95 -9.98 -0.24 0.78
C ASP A 95 -10.79 -1.54 0.87
N HIS A 96 -12.05 -1.45 0.43
CA HIS A 96 -13.03 -2.53 0.44
C HIS A 96 -13.99 -2.41 -0.76
N ALA A 97 -14.62 -3.52 -1.14
CA ALA A 97 -15.56 -3.60 -2.27
C ALA A 97 -16.63 -4.66 -2.03
N VAL A 98 -17.64 -4.74 -2.90
CA VAL A 98 -18.65 -5.80 -2.88
C VAL A 98 -18.40 -6.74 -4.05
N TYR A 99 -18.13 -8.01 -3.77
CA TYR A 99 -17.93 -9.06 -4.76
C TYR A 99 -19.05 -10.09 -4.62
N LYS A 100 -19.88 -10.26 -5.67
CA LYS A 100 -20.99 -11.24 -5.70
C LYS A 100 -21.92 -11.19 -4.47
N GLY A 101 -22.14 -9.99 -3.94
CA GLY A 101 -23.00 -9.75 -2.77
C GLY A 101 -22.27 -9.81 -1.42
N GLU A 102 -20.98 -10.15 -1.40
CA GLU A 102 -20.18 -10.22 -0.18
C GLU A 102 -19.23 -9.03 -0.07
N GLN A 103 -19.09 -8.51 1.16
CA GLN A 103 -18.14 -7.46 1.46
C GLN A 103 -16.73 -8.05 1.53
N VAL A 104 -15.84 -7.59 0.65
CA VAL A 104 -14.42 -7.97 0.64
C VAL A 104 -13.54 -6.80 1.08
N HIS A 105 -12.39 -7.13 1.69
CA HIS A 105 -11.51 -6.16 2.33
C HIS A 105 -10.06 -6.43 1.93
N PHE A 106 -9.43 -5.46 1.26
CA PHE A 106 -8.01 -5.54 0.90
C PHE A 106 -7.14 -4.73 1.86
N TYR A 107 -7.62 -3.57 2.27
CA TYR A 107 -6.93 -2.68 3.21
C TYR A 107 -5.47 -2.38 2.84
N LYS A 108 -5.13 -2.42 1.54
CA LYS A 108 -3.74 -2.46 1.05
C LYS A 108 -2.88 -1.37 1.67
N ARG A 109 -3.32 -0.10 1.57
CA ARG A 109 -2.57 1.05 2.09
C ARG A 109 -2.44 1.04 3.62
N ALA A 110 -3.41 0.46 4.34
CA ALA A 110 -3.33 0.35 5.79
C ALA A 110 -2.31 -0.70 6.19
N GLN A 111 -2.30 -1.83 5.46
CA GLN A 111 -1.31 -2.89 5.64
C GLN A 111 0.11 -2.39 5.28
N ILE A 112 0.29 -1.65 4.18
CA ILE A 112 1.57 -1.00 3.83
C ILE A 112 2.05 -0.08 4.94
N LEU A 113 1.18 0.81 5.45
CA LEU A 113 1.57 1.74 6.51
C LEU A 113 2.12 1.00 7.74
N VAL A 114 1.44 -0.07 8.17
CA VAL A 114 1.86 -0.86 9.34
C VAL A 114 3.12 -1.68 9.02
N GLY A 115 3.19 -2.28 7.83
CA GLY A 115 4.35 -3.02 7.35
C GLY A 115 5.62 -2.15 7.26
N ASP A 116 5.52 -0.95 6.71
CA ASP A 116 6.63 0.01 6.58
C ASP A 116 7.09 0.51 7.95
N VAL A 117 6.15 0.80 8.85
CA VAL A 117 6.47 1.20 10.24
C VAL A 117 7.19 0.07 10.98
N TRP A 118 6.75 -1.18 10.78
CA TRP A 118 7.46 -2.35 11.30
C TRP A 118 8.84 -2.52 10.66
N ALA A 119 8.97 -2.33 9.35
CA ALA A 119 10.26 -2.43 8.66
C ALA A 119 11.28 -1.44 9.22
N ALA A 120 10.83 -0.20 9.47
CA ALA A 120 11.68 0.90 9.92
C ALA A 120 12.01 0.82 11.42
N TYR A 121 11.04 0.41 12.26
CA TYR A 121 11.14 0.57 13.72
C TYR A 121 10.86 -0.71 14.54
N GLY A 122 10.42 -1.79 13.89
CA GLY A 122 9.86 -2.99 14.53
C GLY A 122 10.59 -4.30 14.25
N ARG A 123 11.40 -4.38 13.18
CA ARG A 123 12.21 -5.57 12.84
C ARG A 123 13.23 -5.97 13.93
N ARG A 124 13.53 -5.09 14.87
CA ARG A 124 14.36 -5.38 16.03
C ARG A 124 13.52 -6.06 17.11
N THR A 125 14.13 -6.90 17.93
CA THR A 125 13.47 -7.61 19.06
C THR A 125 12.90 -6.68 20.13
N SER A 126 13.18 -5.37 20.05
CA SER A 126 12.58 -4.33 20.89
C SER A 126 12.39 -3.06 20.07
N GLY A 127 11.23 -2.42 20.23
CA GLY A 127 10.86 -1.26 19.43
C GLY A 127 9.37 -0.97 19.56
N ILE A 128 9.01 0.31 19.39
CA ILE A 128 7.63 0.81 19.50
C ILE A 128 6.66 0.19 18.48
N ALA A 129 7.22 -0.38 17.40
CA ALA A 129 6.50 -1.08 16.35
C ALA A 129 6.91 -2.56 16.24
N SER A 130 7.52 -3.13 17.28
CA SER A 130 7.84 -4.57 17.32
C SER A 130 6.55 -5.36 17.52
N PHE A 131 5.79 -5.51 16.43
CA PHE A 131 4.48 -6.13 16.45
C PHE A 131 4.60 -7.65 16.63
N HIS A 132 3.88 -8.20 17.61
CA HIS A 132 3.92 -9.64 17.91
C HIS A 132 3.14 -10.50 16.89
N ASP A 133 2.32 -9.87 16.05
CA ASP A 133 1.43 -10.53 15.08
C ASP A 133 1.57 -9.94 13.66
N ILE A 134 2.77 -9.44 13.31
CA ILE A 134 3.04 -8.90 11.97
C ILE A 134 2.72 -9.89 10.85
N GLY A 135 2.97 -11.19 11.07
CA GLY A 135 2.66 -12.26 10.13
C GLY A 135 1.16 -12.51 9.90
N LYS A 136 0.26 -11.77 10.56
CA LYS A 136 -1.18 -11.76 10.23
C LYS A 136 -1.56 -10.77 9.14
N LEU A 137 -0.65 -9.86 8.76
CA LEU A 137 -0.83 -9.07 7.56
C LEU A 137 -0.60 -9.94 6.33
N THR A 138 -1.18 -9.57 5.20
CA THR A 138 -1.00 -10.25 3.91
C THR A 138 -0.01 -9.51 3.03
N MET A 139 0.30 -10.07 1.86
CA MET A 139 0.88 -9.31 0.75
C MET A 139 0.01 -8.09 0.37
N PHE A 140 0.59 -7.10 -0.29
CA PHE A 140 -0.07 -5.83 -0.60
C PHE A 140 -0.58 -5.83 -2.04
N ALA A 141 -1.85 -6.20 -2.23
CA ALA A 141 -2.47 -6.38 -3.56
C ALA A 141 -2.40 -5.12 -4.45
N ASP A 142 -1.36 -5.03 -5.27
CA ASP A 142 -1.07 -3.96 -6.21
C ASP A 142 -0.97 -4.46 -7.66
N TYR A 143 -0.47 -3.63 -8.58
CA TYR A 143 -0.33 -4.00 -9.99
C TYR A 143 0.95 -4.77 -10.32
N ARG A 144 1.99 -4.69 -9.48
CA ARG A 144 3.34 -5.16 -9.83
C ARG A 144 3.51 -6.64 -9.53
N VAL A 145 3.08 -7.12 -8.37
CA VAL A 145 3.17 -8.55 -8.05
C VAL A 145 2.38 -9.43 -9.03
N PRO A 146 1.11 -9.14 -9.40
CA PRO A 146 0.43 -9.94 -10.41
C PRO A 146 1.10 -9.89 -11.78
N GLN A 147 1.77 -8.79 -12.12
CA GLN A 147 2.55 -8.68 -13.36
C GLN A 147 3.72 -9.67 -13.40
N VAL A 148 4.36 -9.92 -12.25
CA VAL A 148 5.45 -10.89 -12.11
C VAL A 148 4.92 -12.33 -12.12
N LEU A 149 3.79 -12.58 -11.45
CA LEU A 149 3.23 -13.93 -11.31
C LEU A 149 2.54 -14.47 -12.58
N ARG A 150 2.04 -13.58 -13.45
CA ARG A 150 1.37 -13.97 -14.70
C ARG A 150 2.27 -14.73 -15.69
N PRO A 151 3.46 -14.23 -16.10
CA PRO A 151 4.32 -14.95 -17.05
C PRO A 151 4.85 -16.27 -16.50
N GLU A 152 4.99 -16.38 -15.17
CA GLU A 152 5.37 -17.62 -14.47
C GLU A 152 4.25 -18.66 -14.39
N SER A 153 3.08 -18.38 -14.98
CA SER A 153 1.88 -19.24 -14.94
C SER A 153 1.37 -19.52 -13.52
N VAL A 154 1.76 -18.73 -12.53
CA VAL A 154 1.21 -18.76 -11.18
C VAL A 154 -0.18 -18.13 -11.18
N LEU A 155 -0.35 -17.02 -11.89
CA LEU A 155 -1.66 -16.44 -12.19
C LEU A 155 -2.03 -16.71 -13.65
N VAL A 156 -3.20 -17.29 -13.88
CA VAL A 156 -3.72 -17.56 -15.21
C VAL A 156 -4.99 -16.74 -15.43
N TYR A 157 -4.94 -15.84 -16.40
CA TYR A 157 -6.09 -14.99 -16.74
C TYR A 157 -6.99 -15.66 -17.77
N SER A 158 -8.29 -15.38 -17.68
CA SER A 158 -9.21 -15.69 -18.77
C SER A 158 -8.77 -14.96 -20.05
N SER A 159 -9.17 -15.47 -21.22
CA SER A 159 -8.79 -14.87 -22.51
C SER A 159 -9.22 -13.40 -22.62
N GLU A 160 -10.40 -13.06 -22.06
CA GLU A 160 -10.92 -11.70 -22.00
C GLU A 160 -10.06 -10.79 -21.12
N LEU A 161 -9.75 -11.21 -19.90
CA LEU A 161 -8.91 -10.45 -18.98
C LEU A 161 -7.49 -10.27 -19.54
N ALA A 162 -6.91 -11.32 -20.12
CA ALA A 162 -5.62 -11.27 -20.77
C ALA A 162 -5.60 -10.20 -21.88
N GLN A 163 -6.63 -10.19 -22.75
CA GLN A 163 -6.75 -9.21 -23.82
C GLN A 163 -6.87 -7.77 -23.31
N LEU A 164 -7.63 -7.52 -22.24
CA LEU A 164 -7.72 -6.20 -21.63
C LEU A 164 -6.36 -5.72 -21.11
N VAL A 165 -5.67 -6.58 -20.36
CA VAL A 165 -4.35 -6.27 -19.79
C VAL A 165 -3.31 -6.03 -20.89
N ASP A 166 -3.23 -6.92 -21.88
CA ASP A 166 -2.23 -6.85 -22.96
C ASP A 166 -2.42 -5.61 -23.85
N ASN A 167 -3.68 -5.22 -24.08
CA ASN A 167 -4.00 -3.98 -24.80
C ASN A 167 -3.92 -2.73 -23.93
N LYS A 168 -3.51 -2.84 -22.66
CA LYS A 168 -3.43 -1.73 -21.70
C LYS A 168 -4.77 -1.00 -21.54
N ALA A 169 -5.87 -1.72 -21.71
CA ALA A 169 -7.22 -1.22 -21.50
C ALA A 169 -7.46 -1.00 -20.01
N GLU A 170 -8.31 -0.02 -19.69
CA GLU A 170 -8.72 0.22 -18.32
C GLU A 170 -9.62 -0.91 -17.82
N ILE A 171 -9.30 -1.44 -16.64
CA ILE A 171 -10.15 -2.34 -15.87
C ILE A 171 -10.77 -1.50 -14.74
N PRO A 172 -12.09 -1.31 -14.72
CA PRO A 172 -12.75 -0.43 -13.76
C PRO A 172 -12.47 -0.85 -12.31
N ALA A 173 -12.24 0.13 -11.44
CA ALA A 173 -12.07 -0.11 -10.01
C ALA A 173 -13.35 -0.73 -9.42
N GLY A 174 -13.22 -1.80 -8.64
CA GLY A 174 -14.35 -2.53 -8.08
C GLY A 174 -15.07 -3.45 -9.06
N SER A 175 -14.57 -3.60 -10.29
CA SER A 175 -15.08 -4.62 -11.22
C SER A 175 -14.67 -6.03 -10.77
N GLU A 176 -15.45 -7.03 -11.17
CA GLU A 176 -15.16 -8.44 -10.85
C GLU A 176 -13.72 -8.82 -11.20
N MET A 177 -13.25 -8.44 -12.39
CA MET A 177 -11.88 -8.72 -12.86
C MET A 177 -10.80 -8.03 -12.01
N GLU A 178 -10.99 -6.77 -11.61
CA GLU A 178 -10.01 -6.07 -10.76
C GLU A 178 -9.95 -6.73 -9.37
N LEU A 179 -11.10 -7.03 -8.78
CA LEU A 179 -11.20 -7.69 -7.49
C LEU A 179 -10.59 -9.09 -7.52
N GLU A 180 -10.84 -9.86 -8.57
CA GLU A 180 -10.28 -11.20 -8.77
C GLU A 180 -8.77 -11.18 -8.91
N ILE A 181 -8.20 -10.25 -9.69
CA ILE A 181 -6.73 -10.11 -9.79
C ILE A 181 -6.15 -9.90 -8.40
N ARG A 182 -6.71 -8.96 -7.62
CA ARG A 182 -6.19 -8.62 -6.29
C ARG A 182 -6.31 -9.79 -5.32
N ALA A 183 -7.49 -10.42 -5.24
CA ALA A 183 -7.73 -11.54 -4.34
C ALA A 183 -6.90 -12.78 -4.71
N ALA A 184 -6.81 -13.10 -6.01
CA ALA A 184 -6.00 -14.21 -6.49
C ALA A 184 -4.50 -13.98 -6.26
N THR A 185 -4.03 -12.73 -6.38
CA THR A 185 -2.63 -12.40 -6.07
C THR A 185 -2.34 -12.63 -4.59
N ILE A 186 -3.22 -12.17 -3.68
CA ILE A 186 -3.05 -12.43 -2.25
C ILE A 186 -2.93 -13.94 -2.01
N GLN A 187 -3.90 -14.71 -2.49
CA GLN A 187 -3.90 -16.15 -2.29
C GLN A 187 -2.66 -16.83 -2.89
N ALA A 188 -2.21 -16.40 -4.07
CA ALA A 188 -1.03 -16.96 -4.71
C ALA A 188 0.24 -16.73 -3.87
N VAL A 189 0.42 -15.53 -3.31
CA VAL A 189 1.58 -15.23 -2.46
C VAL A 189 1.52 -15.96 -1.13
N GLU A 190 0.35 -16.12 -0.51
CA GLU A 190 0.19 -16.96 0.69
C GLU A 190 0.62 -18.42 0.42
N LEU A 191 0.22 -18.98 -0.73
CA LEU A 191 0.62 -20.32 -1.14
C LEU A 191 2.14 -20.42 -1.40
N ILE A 192 2.74 -19.41 -2.05
CA ILE A 192 4.19 -19.36 -2.24
C ILE A 192 4.90 -19.27 -0.88
N HIS A 193 4.39 -18.44 0.03
CA HIS A 193 4.92 -18.27 1.38
C HIS A 193 4.93 -19.59 2.14
N GLU A 194 3.81 -20.32 2.15
CA GLU A 194 3.71 -21.65 2.76
C GLU A 194 4.78 -22.61 2.20
N GLN A 195 4.96 -22.64 0.87
CA GLN A 195 5.99 -23.48 0.24
C GLN A 195 7.41 -23.06 0.62
N MET A 196 7.66 -21.76 0.80
CA MET A 196 8.96 -21.25 1.26
C MET A 196 9.23 -21.68 2.72
N ILE A 197 8.24 -21.63 3.60
CA ILE A 197 8.35 -22.12 4.98
C ILE A 197 8.63 -23.63 5.01
N ILE A 198 7.91 -24.43 4.20
CA ILE A 198 8.14 -25.89 4.09
C ILE A 198 9.58 -26.21 3.66
N LYS A 199 10.17 -25.37 2.79
CA LYS A 199 11.56 -25.50 2.34
C LYS A 199 12.59 -25.00 3.36
N GLY A 200 12.16 -24.54 4.53
CA GLY A 200 13.04 -24.08 5.62
C GLY A 200 13.48 -22.62 5.51
N HIS A 201 12.81 -21.80 4.70
CA HIS A 201 13.01 -20.36 4.73
C HIS A 201 12.26 -19.74 5.90
N HIS A 202 12.83 -18.68 6.49
CA HIS A 202 12.23 -17.92 7.57
C HIS A 202 12.05 -16.47 7.12
N LEU A 203 10.84 -16.12 6.72
CA LEU A 203 10.44 -14.78 6.30
C LEU A 203 8.95 -14.57 6.59
N GLU A 204 8.54 -13.32 6.80
CA GLU A 204 7.14 -12.94 6.86
C GLU A 204 6.57 -12.76 5.44
N VAL A 205 5.25 -12.92 5.27
CA VAL A 205 4.61 -12.78 3.93
C VAL A 205 4.80 -11.37 3.33
N ILE A 206 4.88 -10.33 4.17
CA ILE A 206 5.19 -8.96 3.74
C ILE A 206 6.62 -8.83 3.20
N GLU A 207 7.55 -9.66 3.66
CA GLU A 207 8.92 -9.67 3.14
C GLU A 207 8.97 -10.38 1.79
N LEU A 208 8.17 -11.43 1.61
CA LEU A 208 7.97 -12.08 0.31
C LEU A 208 7.33 -11.12 -0.70
N ASP A 209 6.34 -10.33 -0.27
CA ASP A 209 5.74 -9.27 -1.10
C ASP A 209 6.80 -8.28 -1.59
N TRP A 210 7.63 -7.73 -0.69
CA TRP A 210 8.71 -6.82 -1.08
C TRP A 210 9.72 -7.45 -2.04
N LEU A 211 10.06 -8.73 -1.86
CA LEU A 211 10.95 -9.45 -2.77
C LEU A 211 10.33 -9.57 -4.16
N LEU A 212 9.08 -10.02 -4.26
CA LEU A 212 8.36 -10.14 -5.54
C LEU A 212 8.18 -8.78 -6.22
N TRP A 213 7.87 -7.75 -5.44
CA TRP A 213 7.72 -6.39 -5.93
C TRP A 213 9.05 -5.84 -6.47
N GLN A 214 10.17 -6.06 -5.76
CA GLN A 214 11.50 -5.65 -6.21
C GLN A 214 11.93 -6.38 -7.48
N ILE A 215 11.67 -7.70 -7.59
CA ILE A 215 11.86 -8.46 -8.84
C ILE A 215 11.08 -7.78 -9.98
N GLY A 216 9.86 -7.35 -9.70
CA GLY A 216 9.04 -6.64 -10.67
C GLY A 216 9.59 -5.29 -11.10
N GLU A 217 10.08 -4.48 -10.16
CA GLU A 217 10.69 -3.19 -10.47
C GLU A 217 12.00 -3.32 -11.26
N ASP A 218 12.86 -4.27 -10.89
CA ASP A 218 14.15 -4.49 -11.55
C ASP A 218 13.97 -4.93 -13.01
N ASN A 219 12.85 -5.60 -13.32
CA ASN A 219 12.54 -6.11 -14.65
C ASN A 219 11.46 -5.31 -15.39
N LYS A 220 11.07 -4.12 -14.90
CA LYS A 220 9.87 -3.40 -15.38
C LYS A 220 9.84 -3.05 -16.87
N GLU A 221 11.00 -2.99 -17.53
CA GLU A 221 11.12 -2.74 -18.98
C GLU A 221 10.89 -3.98 -19.83
N HIS A 222 11.02 -5.17 -19.23
CA HIS A 222 10.91 -6.47 -19.91
C HIS A 222 9.62 -7.22 -19.57
N LEU A 223 8.91 -6.82 -18.52
CA LEU A 223 7.65 -7.43 -18.13
C LEU A 223 6.51 -7.10 -19.11
N LEU A 224 5.63 -8.07 -19.31
CA LEU A 224 4.35 -7.88 -20.00
C LEU A 224 3.49 -6.82 -19.31
N PRO A 225 2.54 -6.16 -20.00
CA PRO A 225 1.65 -5.19 -19.36
C PRO A 225 0.95 -5.70 -18.10
N TYR A 226 0.71 -4.80 -17.15
CA TYR A 226 -0.10 -5.01 -15.95
C TYR A 226 -1.51 -4.44 -16.10
N HIS A 227 -2.42 -4.86 -15.23
CA HIS A 227 -3.79 -4.33 -15.20
C HIS A 227 -3.81 -2.84 -14.83
N ARG A 228 -4.59 -2.03 -15.57
CA ARG A 228 -4.66 -0.58 -15.35
C ARG A 228 -6.00 -0.22 -14.75
N THR A 229 -5.99 0.27 -13.52
CA THR A 229 -7.19 0.67 -12.80
C THR A 229 -7.01 2.09 -12.28
N TRP A 230 -7.96 2.97 -12.58
CA TRP A 230 -7.96 4.31 -12.03
C TRP A 230 -8.51 4.30 -10.59
N SER A 231 -7.63 4.40 -9.60
CA SER A 231 -7.98 4.26 -8.18
C SER A 231 -7.14 5.18 -7.27
N ILE A 232 -7.56 5.30 -6.01
CA ILE A 232 -6.82 5.95 -4.92
C ILE A 232 -6.11 4.95 -4.00
N TYR A 233 -6.32 3.65 -4.22
CA TYR A 233 -5.86 2.58 -3.33
C TYR A 233 -4.50 1.98 -3.72
N TYR A 234 -4.08 2.07 -4.98
CA TYR A 234 -2.76 1.63 -5.43
C TYR A 234 -2.32 2.32 -6.72
#